data_AF-A0AA92DEC4-F1
#
_entry.id   AF-A0AA92DEC4-F1
#
_cell.length_a   1.000
_cell.length_b   1.000
_cell.length_c   1.000
_cell.angle_alpha   90.00
_cell.angle_beta   90.00
_cell.angle_gamma   90.00
#
_symmetry.space_group_name_H-M   'P 1'
#
loop_
_entity.id
_entity.type
_entity.pdbx_description
1 polymer ?
#
loop_
_entity_poly.entity_id
_entity_poly.type
_entity_poly.pdbx_seq_one_letter_code
_entity_poly.pdbx_strand_id
1 'polypeptide(L)'
;SVASNWPYPGGNVYGGTKAFVKQFSLGLRSDLSAHGVRVTSIEPGLSESEFTLVRTGGNKAAYDALYAGANPLQPEDIAETVRWVVSLPPHVNINSVEIMPVSQSWAPFKIHRETPA
;
A
#
# COMPACT_ATOMS: atom_id res chain seq x y z
N SER A 1 -0.68 2.24 1.19
CA SER A 1 -0.27 0.84 1.01
C SER A 1 -1.52 0.00 0.97
N VAL A 2 -1.51 -1.10 0.21
CA VAL A 2 -2.62 -2.08 0.08
C VAL A 2 -3.11 -2.67 1.40
N ALA A 3 -2.31 -2.54 2.47
CA ALA A 3 -2.70 -2.88 3.84
C ALA A 3 -3.90 -2.06 4.37
N SER A 4 -4.29 -0.97 3.69
CA SER A 4 -5.54 -0.23 3.93
C SER A 4 -6.78 -1.07 3.66
N ASN A 5 -6.70 -2.01 2.71
CA ASN A 5 -7.85 -2.75 2.17
C ASN A 5 -7.83 -4.23 2.53
N TRP A 6 -6.63 -4.82 2.63
CA TRP A 6 -6.47 -6.27 2.71
C TRP A 6 -5.86 -6.70 4.05
N PRO A 7 -6.61 -7.41 4.91
CA PRO A 7 -6.08 -7.87 6.19
C PRO A 7 -5.09 -9.02 6.00
N TYR A 8 -4.01 -9.01 6.77
CA TYR A 8 -3.00 -10.09 6.77
C TYR A 8 -2.35 -10.26 8.15
N PRO A 9 -1.80 -11.45 8.47
CA PRO A 9 -1.09 -11.69 9.73
C PRO A 9 0.08 -10.72 9.95
N GLY A 10 0.16 -10.12 11.14
CA GLY A 10 1.17 -9.10 11.45
C GLY A 10 0.88 -7.71 10.89
N GLY A 11 -0.22 -7.52 10.17
CA GLY A 11 -0.66 -6.24 9.61
C GLY A 11 -1.51 -5.37 10.53
N ASN A 12 -1.76 -5.77 11.78
CA ASN A 12 -2.75 -5.18 12.70
C ASN A 12 -2.79 -3.63 12.73
N VAL A 13 -1.88 -2.98 13.46
CA VAL A 13 -1.84 -1.53 13.64
C VAL A 13 -1.39 -0.86 12.34
N TYR A 14 -0.40 -1.42 11.65
CA TYR A 14 0.07 -0.87 10.38
C TYR A 14 -1.08 -0.72 9.36
N GLY A 15 -1.83 -1.80 9.12
CA GLY A 15 -3.00 -1.78 8.25
C GLY A 15 -4.07 -0.82 8.74
N GLY A 16 -4.35 -0.79 10.05
CA GLY A 16 -5.24 0.19 10.67
C GLY A 16 -4.85 1.64 10.38
N THR A 17 -3.56 1.99 10.50
CA THR A 17 -3.08 3.34 10.15
C THR A 17 -3.23 3.64 8.66
N LYS A 18 -3.09 2.66 7.78
CA LYS A 18 -3.27 2.84 6.33
C LYS A 18 -4.74 2.94 5.93
N ALA A 19 -5.63 2.21 6.60
CA ALA A 19 -7.08 2.38 6.47
C ALA A 19 -7.52 3.78 6.93
N PHE A 20 -6.97 4.28 8.06
CA PHE A 20 -7.17 5.66 8.50
C PHE A 20 -6.74 6.65 7.42
N VAL A 21 -5.52 6.53 6.86
CA VAL A 21 -5.04 7.44 5.81
C VAL A 21 -5.98 7.45 4.61
N LYS A 22 -6.46 6.29 4.15
CA LYS A 22 -7.42 6.21 3.04
C LYS A 22 -8.72 6.95 3.35
N GLN A 23 -9.34 6.66 4.49
CA GLN A 23 -10.60 7.31 4.87
C GLN A 23 -10.42 8.81 5.10
N PHE A 24 -9.29 9.21 5.68
CA PHE A 24 -8.92 10.60 5.89
C PHE A 24 -8.78 11.36 4.56
N SER A 25 -8.13 10.76 3.55
CA SER A 25 -8.03 11.35 2.20
C SER A 25 -9.41 11.60 1.56
N LEU A 26 -10.37 10.69 1.76
CA LEU A 26 -11.75 10.87 1.27
C LEU A 26 -12.49 11.98 2.02
N GLY A 27 -12.27 12.09 3.33
CA GLY A 27 -12.79 13.19 4.16
C GLY A 27 -12.29 14.55 3.66
N LEU A 28 -10.97 14.70 3.50
CA LEU A 28 -10.36 15.93 2.97
C LEU A 28 -10.92 16.34 1.61
N ARG A 29 -11.17 15.37 0.71
CA ARG A 29 -11.75 15.68 -0.60
C ARG A 29 -13.17 16.25 -0.48
N SER A 30 -13.96 15.75 0.48
CA SER A 30 -15.30 16.29 0.75
C SER A 30 -15.22 17.74 1.20
N ASP A 31 -14.32 18.03 2.15
CA ASP A 31 -14.10 19.36 2.72
C ASP A 31 -13.56 20.36 1.70
N LEU A 32 -12.74 19.90 0.74
CA LEU A 32 -12.00 20.76 -0.19
C LEU A 32 -12.61 20.88 -1.59
N SER A 33 -13.76 20.25 -1.83
CA SER A 33 -14.36 20.13 -3.17
C SER A 33 -14.61 21.47 -3.88
N ALA A 34 -14.91 22.54 -3.15
CA ALA A 34 -15.13 23.88 -3.69
C ALA A 34 -13.84 24.69 -3.97
N HIS A 35 -12.68 24.20 -3.50
CA HIS A 35 -11.42 24.94 -3.53
C HIS A 35 -10.50 24.53 -4.69
N GLY A 36 -10.91 23.54 -5.50
CA GLY A 36 -10.06 23.00 -6.58
C GLY A 36 -8.81 22.24 -6.09
N VAL A 37 -8.70 22.00 -4.77
CA VAL A 37 -7.62 21.19 -4.19
C VAL A 37 -7.91 19.72 -4.43
N ARG A 38 -6.90 19.00 -4.94
CA ARG A 38 -6.97 17.57 -5.24
C ARG A 38 -6.41 16.75 -4.08
N VAL A 39 -7.00 15.59 -3.85
CA VAL A 39 -6.57 14.64 -2.82
C VAL A 39 -6.57 13.23 -3.42
N THR A 40 -5.41 12.58 -3.35
CA THR A 40 -5.19 11.22 -3.85
C THR A 40 -4.52 10.35 -2.79
N SER A 41 -5.07 9.17 -2.54
CA SER A 41 -4.40 8.12 -1.77
C SER A 41 -3.65 7.18 -2.72
N ILE A 42 -2.32 7.11 -2.61
CA ILE A 42 -1.50 6.15 -3.36
C ILE A 42 -1.27 4.95 -2.44
N GLU A 43 -1.63 3.76 -2.92
CA GLU A 43 -1.73 2.54 -2.12
C GLU A 43 -0.80 1.42 -2.65
N PRO A 44 0.53 1.51 -2.44
CA PRO A 44 1.46 0.50 -2.97
C PRO A 44 1.44 -0.83 -2.22
N GLY A 45 1.69 -1.91 -2.97
CA GLY A 45 1.85 -3.28 -2.50
C GLY A 45 3.26 -3.57 -2.01
N LEU A 46 3.80 -4.73 -2.43
CA LEU A 46 5.17 -5.13 -2.18
C LEU A 46 6.12 -4.21 -2.95
N SER A 47 6.81 -3.34 -2.23
CA SER A 47 7.82 -2.42 -2.77
C SER A 47 9.14 -2.61 -2.06
N GLU A 48 10.23 -2.65 -2.82
CA GLU A 48 11.58 -2.74 -2.28
C GLU A 48 12.07 -1.35 -1.85
N SER A 49 12.32 -1.22 -0.55
CA SER A 49 12.82 0.00 0.08
C SER A 49 13.30 -0.34 1.49
N GLU A 50 13.88 0.62 2.20
CA GLU A 50 14.27 0.46 3.61
C GLU A 50 13.11 0.06 4.55
N PHE A 51 11.86 0.14 4.10
CA PHE A 51 10.67 -0.17 4.90
C PHE A 51 10.78 -1.50 5.65
N THR A 52 11.15 -2.59 4.97
CA THR A 52 11.26 -3.91 5.61
C THR A 52 12.40 -3.93 6.62
N LEU A 53 13.54 -3.33 6.27
CA LEU A 53 14.69 -3.25 7.15
C LEU A 53 14.35 -2.53 8.46
N VAL A 54 13.68 -1.38 8.39
CA VAL A 54 13.20 -0.63 9.55
C VAL A 54 12.18 -1.44 10.35
N ARG A 55 11.19 -2.04 9.67
CA ARG A 55 10.12 -2.83 10.32
C ARG A 55 10.67 -4.02 11.10
N THR A 56 11.78 -4.59 10.67
CA THR A 56 12.42 -5.75 11.31
C THR A 56 13.65 -5.37 12.13
N GLY A 57 13.82 -4.10 12.52
CA GLY A 57 14.90 -3.66 13.40
C GLY A 57 16.31 -3.86 12.82
N GLY A 58 16.48 -3.70 11.51
CA GLY A 58 17.77 -3.88 10.82
C GLY A 58 18.05 -5.30 10.32
N ASN A 59 17.09 -6.24 10.41
CA ASN A 59 17.30 -7.61 9.96
C ASN A 59 17.40 -7.72 8.42
N LYS A 60 18.63 -7.74 7.91
CA LYS A 60 18.92 -7.88 6.48
C LYS A 60 18.47 -9.23 5.90
N ALA A 61 18.55 -10.32 6.66
CA ALA A 61 18.13 -11.63 6.16
C ALA A 61 16.61 -11.67 5.89
N ALA A 62 15.80 -11.04 6.75
CA ALA A 62 14.36 -10.90 6.53
C ALA A 62 14.04 -9.99 5.35
N TYR A 63 14.82 -8.93 5.14
CA TYR A 63 14.75 -8.08 3.95
C TYR A 63 15.03 -8.88 2.69
N ASP A 64 16.19 -9.55 2.62
CA ASP A 64 16.63 -10.29 1.43
C ASP A 64 15.61 -11.40 1.09
N ALA A 65 15.15 -12.14 2.09
CA ALA A 65 14.19 -13.22 1.91
C ALA A 65 12.81 -12.73 1.41
N LEU A 66 12.38 -11.52 1.81
CA LEU A 66 11.09 -10.99 1.37
C LEU A 66 11.09 -10.61 -0.11
N TYR A 67 12.20 -10.08 -0.62
CA TYR A 67 12.29 -9.55 -1.98
C TYR A 67 12.95 -10.51 -2.98
N ALA A 68 13.66 -11.54 -2.51
CA ALA A 68 14.36 -12.51 -3.35
C ALA A 68 13.46 -13.12 -4.44
N GLY A 69 13.80 -12.85 -5.70
CA GLY A 69 13.10 -13.38 -6.87
C GLY A 69 11.67 -12.84 -7.07
N ALA A 70 11.23 -11.86 -6.28
CA ALA A 70 9.84 -11.40 -6.28
C ALA A 70 9.53 -10.34 -7.36
N ASN A 71 10.54 -9.72 -7.97
CA ASN A 71 10.39 -8.54 -8.84
C ASN A 71 9.40 -7.50 -8.24
N PRO A 72 9.67 -7.00 -7.02
CA PRO A 72 8.79 -6.07 -6.33
C PRO A 72 8.78 -4.70 -7.02
N LEU A 73 7.79 -3.87 -6.68
CA LEU A 73 7.80 -2.46 -7.12
C LEU A 73 9.07 -1.78 -6.61
N GLN A 74 9.66 -0.94 -7.44
CA GLN A 74 10.81 -0.13 -7.10
C GLN A 74 10.39 1.30 -6.71
N PRO A 75 11.24 2.07 -5.99
CA PRO A 75 10.94 3.46 -5.66
C PRO A 75 10.56 4.31 -6.87
N GLU A 76 11.14 4.03 -8.03
CA GLU A 76 10.88 4.69 -9.31
C GLU A 76 9.44 4.47 -9.80
N ASP A 77 8.87 3.28 -9.59
CA ASP A 77 7.48 2.99 -9.98
C ASP A 77 6.49 3.84 -9.16
N ILE A 78 6.80 4.04 -7.88
CA ILE A 78 6.00 4.89 -6.99
C ILE A 78 6.18 6.36 -7.35
N ALA A 79 7.40 6.79 -7.64
CA ALA A 79 7.70 8.15 -8.08
C ALA A 79 6.98 8.48 -9.39
N GLU A 80 6.98 7.56 -10.36
CA GLU A 80 6.28 7.74 -11.63
C GLU A 80 4.76 7.78 -11.43
N THR A 81 4.21 6.94 -10.54
CA THR A 81 2.80 6.99 -10.16
C THR A 81 2.42 8.36 -9.58
N VAL A 82 3.25 8.89 -8.67
CA VAL A 82 3.06 10.25 -8.12
C VAL A 82 3.12 11.28 -9.24
N ARG A 83 4.16 11.25 -10.08
CA ARG A 83 4.37 12.17 -11.21
C ARG A 83 3.14 12.19 -12.13
N TRP A 84 2.63 11.02 -12.50
CA TRP A 84 1.42 10.88 -13.31
C TRP A 84 0.22 11.55 -12.65
N VAL A 85 -0.11 11.18 -11.40
CA VAL A 85 -1.26 11.73 -10.66
C VAL A 85 -1.19 13.26 -10.57
N VAL A 86 -0.03 13.81 -10.24
CA VAL A 86 0.13 15.27 -10.09
C VAL A 86 0.07 16.00 -11.43
N SER A 87 0.49 15.36 -12.53
CA SER A 87 0.50 15.93 -13.88
C SER A 87 -0.87 16.02 -14.57
N LEU A 88 -1.91 15.37 -14.01
CA LEU A 88 -3.25 15.40 -14.59
C LEU A 88 -3.85 16.82 -14.63
N PRO A 89 -4.76 17.09 -15.58
CA PRO A 89 -5.44 18.39 -15.66
C PRO A 89 -6.08 18.79 -14.32
N PRO A 90 -6.17 20.09 -13.99
CA PRO A 90 -6.68 20.55 -12.69
C PRO A 90 -8.08 20.04 -12.32
N HIS A 91 -8.94 19.74 -13.29
CA HIS A 91 -10.28 19.21 -13.07
C HIS A 91 -10.34 17.70 -12.82
N VAL A 92 -9.20 17.00 -12.90
CA VAL A 92 -9.12 15.53 -12.73
C VAL A 92 -8.51 15.20 -11.37
N ASN A 93 -9.27 14.47 -10.56
CA ASN A 93 -8.82 13.93 -9.28
C ASN A 93 -8.91 12.40 -9.28
N ILE A 94 -7.81 11.72 -9.02
CA ILE A 94 -7.81 10.30 -8.68
C ILE A 94 -8.02 10.18 -7.17
N ASN A 95 -9.08 9.53 -6.72
CA ASN A 95 -9.32 9.39 -5.27
C ASN A 95 -8.32 8.43 -4.63
N SER A 96 -8.10 7.30 -5.28
CA SER A 96 -7.22 6.24 -4.82
C SER A 96 -6.62 5.51 -6.02
N VAL A 97 -5.35 5.12 -5.91
CA VAL A 97 -4.71 4.19 -6.84
C VAL A 97 -4.03 3.10 -6.04
N GLU A 98 -4.50 1.85 -6.20
CA GLU A 98 -3.84 0.66 -5.67
C GLU A 98 -2.91 0.10 -6.73
N ILE A 99 -1.64 -0.12 -6.38
CA ILE A 99 -0.62 -0.64 -7.30
C ILE A 99 0.17 -1.74 -6.61
N MET A 100 0.32 -2.88 -7.28
CA MET A 100 1.08 -4.04 -6.82
C MET A 100 2.01 -4.51 -7.94
N PRO A 101 3.15 -5.15 -7.63
CA PRO A 101 3.88 -5.88 -8.66
C PRO A 101 3.00 -7.05 -9.14
N VAL A 102 3.12 -7.44 -10.41
CA VAL A 102 2.31 -8.51 -11.01
C VAL A 102 2.49 -9.85 -10.29
N SER A 103 3.63 -10.04 -9.62
CA SER A 103 3.93 -11.21 -8.80
C SER A 103 3.12 -11.29 -7.49
N GLN A 104 2.48 -10.20 -7.06
CA GLN A 104 1.68 -10.14 -5.83
C GLN A 104 0.18 -10.21 -6.14
N SER A 105 -0.52 -11.17 -5.52
CA SER A 105 -1.97 -11.31 -5.56
C SER A 105 -2.53 -11.77 -4.21
N TRP A 106 -3.85 -11.96 -4.13
CA TRP A 106 -4.52 -12.47 -2.93
C TRP A 106 -4.39 -13.99 -2.78
N ALA A 107 -4.35 -14.45 -1.53
CA ALA A 107 -4.31 -15.86 -1.18
C ALA A 107 -5.69 -16.39 -0.77
N PRO A 108 -5.95 -17.71 -0.84
CA PRO A 108 -7.14 -18.32 -0.24
C PRO A 108 -7.24 -18.05 1.27
N PHE A 109 -8.45 -18.18 1.83
CA PHE A 109 -8.66 -18.00 3.26
C PHE A 109 -7.87 -19.02 4.09
N LYS A 110 -7.29 -18.56 5.21
CA LYS A 110 -6.65 -19.44 6.19
C LYS A 110 -7.71 -20.19 6.98
N ILE A 111 -7.71 -21.53 6.88
CA ILE A 111 -8.61 -22.41 7.64
C ILE A 111 -7.82 -23.10 8.75
N HIS A 112 -8.20 -22.85 10.00
CA HIS A 112 -7.71 -23.63 11.14
C HIS A 112 -8.42 -24.99 11.17
N ARG A 113 -7.65 -26.07 11.40
CA ARG A 113 -8.19 -27.42 11.59
C ARG A 113 -7.61 -27.97 12.88
N GLU A 114 -8.48 -28.43 13.76
CA GLU A 114 -8.08 -29.18 14.94
C GLU A 114 -7.70 -30.60 14.49
N THR A 115 -6.53 -31.08 14.92
CA THR A 115 -6.20 -32.50 14.77
C THR A 115 -7.02 -33.28 15.80
N PRO A 116 -7.78 -34.31 15.41
CA PRO A 116 -8.43 -35.17 16.39
C PRO A 116 -7.39 -35.79 17.33
N ALA A 117 -7.70 -35.84 18.62
CA ALA A 117 -6.87 -36.47 19.65
C ALA A 117 -6.59 -37.95 19.34
#